data_AF-A0A1I1U9H6-F1
#
_entry.id   AF-A0A1I1U9H6-F1
#
_cell.length_a   1.000
_cell.length_b   1.000
_cell.length_c   1.000
_cell.angle_alpha   90.00
_cell.angle_beta   90.00
_cell.angle_gamma   90.00
#
_symmetry.space_group_name_H-M   'P 1'
#
loop_
_entity.id
_entity.type
_entity.pdbx_description
1 polymer ?
#
loop_
_entity_poly.entity_id
_entity_poly.type
_entity_poly.pdbx_seq_one_letter_code
_entity_poly.pdbx_strand_id
1 'polypeptide(L)'
;MRLAGLFLAAVLALPVHAGAPDTSPRPVARTPTDAEGSASALIGVVRPEDVESDTPDFRRETDQAGAVTGGHVPGSITARLSDANRPATRPASIVEAGIAAKIITHWERPAGDGEMPVAGRLAFAGASQQAVAVTLRPVRRSQALVHEAMARQRERRRGAICGDPAIQGEAVGYVPGRIPACGIDDAVRVRAVSGVALSQQALVDCGTARALKRWVDRGLKPAVGRAGGGVAELRVAAHYICRTRNHQPGAKVSEHGKGRAIDISAIRLRDGTNMTVLGGWRSANQGPILKRAYRAACGIFGTTLGPDSDRFHQDHFHFDTARYRSGSYCR
;
A
#
# COMPACT_ATOMS: atom_id res chain seq x y z
N MET A 1 -70.18 54.40 -1.60
CA MET A 1 -69.96 53.16 -0.83
C MET A 1 -70.13 51.97 -1.76
N ARG A 2 -69.03 51.33 -2.20
CA ARG A 2 -69.05 50.08 -2.97
C ARG A 2 -68.15 49.09 -2.22
N LEU A 3 -68.76 48.02 -1.70
CA LEU A 3 -68.11 46.91 -1.03
C LEU A 3 -67.38 46.05 -2.07
N ALA A 4 -66.06 45.92 -1.94
CA ALA A 4 -65.26 44.96 -2.70
C ALA A 4 -64.96 43.76 -1.79
N GLY A 5 -65.54 42.61 -2.11
CA GLY A 5 -65.30 41.35 -1.43
C GLY A 5 -63.95 40.73 -1.85
N LEU A 6 -63.16 40.32 -0.87
CA LEU A 6 -61.96 39.51 -1.05
C LEU A 6 -62.38 38.05 -1.31
N PHE A 7 -62.06 37.50 -2.49
CA PHE A 7 -62.03 36.06 -2.73
C PHE A 7 -60.59 35.57 -2.55
N LEU A 8 -60.36 34.76 -1.52
CA LEU A 8 -59.09 34.09 -1.26
C LEU A 8 -59.09 32.75 -2.01
N ALA A 9 -58.36 32.65 -3.12
CA ALA A 9 -58.15 31.38 -3.82
C ALA A 9 -56.98 30.61 -3.17
N ALA A 10 -57.30 29.52 -2.49
CA ALA A 10 -56.32 28.58 -1.95
C ALA A 10 -55.82 27.66 -3.09
N VAL A 11 -54.57 27.86 -3.52
CA VAL A 11 -53.89 26.96 -4.47
C VAL A 11 -53.30 25.78 -3.69
N LEU A 12 -53.95 24.62 -3.77
CA LEU A 12 -53.41 23.34 -3.30
C LEU A 12 -52.32 22.87 -4.27
N ALA A 13 -51.05 22.94 -3.85
CA ALA A 13 -49.93 22.34 -4.56
C ALA A 13 -49.84 20.85 -4.22
N LEU A 14 -50.12 19.98 -5.20
CA LEU A 14 -49.81 18.54 -5.13
C LEU A 14 -48.33 18.31 -5.45
N PRO A 15 -47.65 17.35 -4.79
CA PRO A 15 -46.27 17.03 -5.10
C PRO A 15 -46.19 16.15 -6.36
N VAL A 16 -45.66 16.71 -7.44
CA VAL A 16 -45.24 15.95 -8.63
C VAL A 16 -44.03 15.09 -8.26
N HIS A 17 -44.25 13.79 -8.11
CA HIS A 17 -43.15 12.81 -8.04
C HIS A 17 -42.70 12.48 -9.46
N ALA A 18 -41.61 13.09 -9.91
CA ALA A 18 -40.90 12.63 -11.10
C ALA A 18 -40.05 11.40 -10.71
N GLY A 19 -40.52 10.21 -11.08
CA GLY A 19 -39.73 8.98 -10.97
C GLY A 19 -38.53 9.05 -11.92
N ALA A 20 -37.32 8.88 -11.39
CA ALA A 20 -36.13 8.68 -12.22
C ALA A 20 -36.17 7.27 -12.83
N PRO A 21 -35.81 7.09 -14.11
CA PRO A 21 -35.79 5.77 -14.73
C PRO A 21 -34.67 4.89 -14.14
N ASP A 22 -35.00 3.65 -13.79
CA ASP A 22 -34.12 2.66 -13.11
C ASP A 22 -32.95 2.13 -13.96
N THR A 23 -32.73 2.65 -15.17
CA THR A 23 -31.59 2.25 -16.00
C THR A 23 -30.99 3.44 -16.73
N SER A 24 -29.72 3.71 -16.44
CA SER A 24 -28.90 4.61 -17.25
C SER A 24 -28.57 3.89 -18.57
N PRO A 25 -28.79 4.49 -19.75
CA PRO A 25 -28.44 3.86 -21.01
C PRO A 25 -26.93 3.58 -21.04
N ARG A 26 -26.57 2.29 -21.15
CA ARG A 26 -25.17 1.87 -21.26
C ARG A 26 -24.60 2.35 -22.60
N PRO A 27 -23.35 2.84 -22.65
CA PRO A 27 -22.69 3.09 -23.92
C PRO A 27 -22.46 1.75 -24.63
N VAL A 28 -22.99 1.63 -25.86
CA VAL A 28 -22.72 0.52 -26.77
C VAL A 28 -21.33 0.74 -27.38
N ALA A 29 -20.46 -0.27 -27.33
CA ALA A 29 -19.15 -0.21 -27.98
C ALA A 29 -19.35 -0.09 -29.51
N ARG A 30 -18.66 0.84 -30.15
CA ARG A 30 -18.64 0.94 -31.62
C ARG A 30 -17.95 -0.30 -32.20
N THR A 31 -18.57 -0.92 -33.19
CA THR A 31 -17.95 -1.99 -33.99
C THR A 31 -16.85 -1.41 -34.89
N PRO A 32 -15.85 -2.20 -35.31
CA PRO A 32 -14.69 -1.71 -36.06
C PRO A 32 -14.98 -1.19 -37.49
N THR A 33 -16.24 -1.19 -37.92
CA THR A 33 -16.64 -0.92 -39.31
C THR A 33 -16.90 0.56 -39.63
N ASP A 34 -16.83 1.46 -38.64
CA ASP A 34 -17.13 2.89 -38.86
C ASP A 34 -15.85 3.76 -38.98
N ALA A 35 -14.71 3.14 -39.31
CA ALA A 35 -13.41 3.80 -39.45
C ALA A 35 -12.94 3.91 -40.92
N GLU A 36 -13.85 3.97 -41.88
CA GLU A 36 -13.51 4.33 -43.26
C GLU A 36 -14.14 5.67 -43.62
N GLY A 37 -13.33 6.72 -43.57
CA GLY A 37 -13.76 8.06 -43.93
C GLY A 37 -12.67 9.10 -43.72
N SER A 38 -11.78 9.21 -44.72
CA SER A 38 -10.88 10.34 -45.00
C SER A 38 -9.54 10.41 -44.26
N ALA A 39 -8.50 9.92 -44.92
CA ALA A 39 -7.29 10.71 -45.20
C ALA A 39 -6.41 9.98 -46.25
N SER A 40 -6.51 10.40 -47.51
CA SER A 40 -5.45 10.18 -48.50
C SER A 40 -4.28 11.09 -48.14
N ALA A 41 -3.13 10.51 -47.83
CA ALA A 41 -1.84 11.18 -47.86
C ALA A 41 -0.83 10.23 -48.52
N LEU A 42 -0.23 10.74 -49.60
CA LEU A 42 0.69 10.06 -50.51
C LEU A 42 1.93 9.55 -49.78
N ILE A 43 2.21 8.25 -49.91
CA ILE A 43 3.50 7.66 -49.53
C ILE A 43 4.41 7.74 -50.76
N GLY A 44 5.41 8.62 -50.69
CA GLY A 44 6.53 8.66 -51.63
C GLY A 44 7.49 7.51 -51.34
N VAL A 45 7.79 6.72 -52.37
CA VAL A 45 8.84 5.70 -52.36
C VAL A 45 10.20 6.40 -52.44
N VAL A 46 11.04 6.25 -51.42
CA VAL A 46 12.45 6.67 -51.44
C VAL A 46 13.33 5.44 -51.65
N ARG A 47 14.24 5.54 -52.63
CA ARG A 47 15.19 4.48 -53.03
C ARG A 47 16.33 4.35 -52.01
N PRO A 48 16.94 3.16 -51.84
CA PRO A 48 17.97 2.93 -50.84
C PRO A 48 19.36 3.15 -51.42
N GLU A 49 19.78 4.40 -51.56
CA GLU A 49 21.19 4.80 -51.65
C GLU A 49 21.26 6.10 -50.83
N ASP A 50 22.29 6.28 -50.00
CA ASP A 50 22.49 7.38 -49.03
C ASP A 50 22.07 7.07 -47.57
N VAL A 51 22.78 6.11 -46.94
CA VAL A 51 23.00 6.12 -45.49
C VAL A 51 24.49 6.07 -45.24
N GLU A 52 25.06 7.25 -44.98
CA GLU A 52 26.43 7.46 -44.52
C GLU A 52 26.60 6.85 -43.12
N SER A 53 27.63 6.01 -42.95
CA SER A 53 27.93 5.27 -41.73
C SER A 53 28.88 6.03 -40.83
N ASP A 54 28.35 6.71 -39.81
CA ASP A 54 29.16 7.27 -38.73
C ASP A 54 29.42 6.22 -37.64
N THR A 55 30.64 5.69 -37.60
CA THR A 55 31.17 4.89 -36.49
C THR A 55 32.36 5.62 -35.87
N PRO A 56 32.44 5.76 -34.53
CA PRO A 56 33.61 6.38 -33.92
C PRO A 56 34.76 5.38 -33.80
N ASP A 57 35.89 5.79 -34.36
CA ASP A 57 37.21 5.17 -34.31
C ASP A 57 37.82 5.29 -32.90
N PHE A 58 38.13 4.16 -32.27
CA PHE A 58 38.88 4.10 -31.00
C PHE A 58 40.26 3.51 -31.29
N ARG A 59 41.19 4.38 -31.70
CA ARG A 59 42.61 4.03 -31.82
C ARG A 59 43.24 3.87 -30.43
N ARG A 60 44.01 2.78 -30.32
CA ARG A 60 44.98 2.47 -29.28
C ARG A 60 46.07 3.54 -29.22
N GLU A 61 46.42 3.94 -28.01
CA GLU A 61 47.76 4.46 -27.71
C GLU A 61 48.30 3.68 -26.52
N THR A 62 49.42 3.00 -26.76
CA THR A 62 50.21 2.24 -25.78
C THR A 62 51.36 3.09 -25.26
N ASP A 63 51.82 2.69 -24.08
CA ASP A 63 53.13 2.92 -23.47
C ASP A 63 53.33 4.21 -22.65
N GLN A 64 53.25 4.02 -21.33
CA GLN A 64 54.41 4.32 -20.48
C GLN A 64 54.49 3.35 -19.29
N ALA A 65 55.59 2.60 -19.27
CA ALA A 65 55.97 1.66 -18.23
C ALA A 65 56.62 2.39 -17.05
N GLY A 66 56.23 2.02 -15.83
CA GLY A 66 56.92 2.34 -14.59
C GLY A 66 56.79 1.15 -13.65
N ALA A 67 57.84 0.36 -13.55
CA ALA A 67 57.92 -0.85 -12.74
C ALA A 67 57.93 -0.53 -11.24
N VAL A 68 57.07 -1.19 -10.47
CA VAL A 68 57.35 -1.51 -9.05
C VAL A 68 56.89 -2.94 -8.78
N THR A 69 57.83 -3.68 -8.22
CA THR A 69 57.82 -5.11 -7.89
C THR A 69 56.89 -5.47 -6.74
N GLY A 70 56.25 -6.64 -6.86
CA GLY A 70 56.19 -7.60 -5.75
C GLY A 70 54.87 -7.74 -4.99
N GLY A 71 54.26 -8.93 -5.13
CA GLY A 71 53.84 -9.70 -3.95
C GLY A 71 52.35 -9.83 -3.64
N HIS A 72 51.87 -11.07 -3.78
CA HIS A 72 50.84 -11.74 -2.97
C HIS A 72 49.36 -11.65 -3.44
N VAL A 73 48.87 -12.79 -3.94
CA VAL A 73 47.45 -13.09 -4.15
C VAL A 73 46.94 -13.88 -2.94
N PRO A 74 45.81 -13.47 -2.34
CA PRO A 74 44.82 -14.43 -1.86
C PRO A 74 43.47 -14.09 -2.52
N GLY A 75 42.78 -15.03 -3.15
CA GLY A 75 42.08 -16.12 -2.46
C GLY A 75 40.60 -15.77 -2.37
N SER A 76 39.75 -16.57 -2.99
CA SER A 76 38.30 -16.38 -3.13
C SER A 76 37.60 -16.04 -1.80
N ILE A 77 36.84 -14.94 -1.78
CA ILE A 77 35.95 -14.62 -0.65
C ILE A 77 34.64 -15.41 -0.82
N THR A 78 34.61 -16.63 -0.29
CA THR A 78 33.35 -17.23 0.16
C THR A 78 32.91 -16.48 1.41
N ALA A 79 31.99 -15.52 1.26
CA ALA A 79 31.42 -14.79 2.39
C ALA A 79 30.63 -15.76 3.28
N ARG A 80 31.19 -16.10 4.45
CA ARG A 80 30.44 -16.69 5.56
C ARG A 80 29.45 -15.65 6.03
N LEU A 81 28.15 -15.93 5.91
CA LEU A 81 27.09 -15.19 6.57
C LEU A 81 27.37 -15.26 8.09
N SER A 82 27.69 -14.12 8.68
CA SER A 82 27.94 -13.98 10.11
C SER A 82 26.66 -14.25 10.91
N ASP A 83 26.80 -14.97 12.03
CA ASP A 83 25.76 -15.32 13.02
C ASP A 83 25.07 -14.10 13.68
N ALA A 84 25.34 -12.87 13.22
CA ALA A 84 24.93 -11.62 13.84
C ALA A 84 23.43 -11.30 13.76
N ASN A 85 22.63 -12.09 13.01
CA ASN A 85 21.19 -11.89 12.85
C ASN A 85 20.31 -13.01 13.44
N ARG A 86 20.87 -13.92 14.23
CA ARG A 86 20.06 -14.88 15.00
C ARG A 86 19.54 -14.16 16.26
N PRO A 87 18.24 -14.24 16.60
CA PRO A 87 17.76 -13.74 17.89
C PRO A 87 18.56 -14.42 19.01
N ALA A 88 19.21 -13.63 19.87
CA ALA A 88 19.89 -14.16 21.04
C ALA A 88 18.86 -14.91 21.89
N THR A 89 19.20 -16.13 22.32
CA THR A 89 18.48 -16.78 23.41
C THR A 89 18.45 -15.83 24.60
N ARG A 90 17.26 -15.61 25.17
CA ARG A 90 17.07 -14.73 26.33
C ARG A 90 18.17 -15.06 27.36
N PRO A 91 18.97 -14.09 27.82
CA PRO A 91 19.95 -14.38 28.86
C PRO A 91 19.19 -14.98 30.02
N ALA A 92 19.65 -16.14 30.51
CA ALA A 92 19.20 -16.67 31.78
C ALA A 92 19.51 -15.57 32.80
N SER A 93 18.48 -14.80 33.16
CA SER A 93 18.67 -13.74 34.14
C SER A 93 19.13 -14.44 35.41
N ILE A 94 20.11 -13.86 36.08
CA ILE A 94 20.69 -14.37 37.33
C ILE A 94 19.58 -14.63 38.38
N VAL A 95 18.43 -14.00 38.20
CA VAL A 95 17.18 -14.20 38.95
C VAL A 95 16.62 -15.63 38.79
N GLU A 96 16.61 -16.24 37.59
CA GLU A 96 16.08 -17.61 37.41
C GLU A 96 17.00 -18.67 38.03
N ALA A 97 18.32 -18.49 37.88
CA ALA A 97 19.31 -19.34 38.56
C ALA A 97 19.26 -19.15 40.09
N GLY A 98 19.05 -17.92 40.57
CA GLY A 98 18.93 -17.60 41.99
C GLY A 98 17.64 -18.13 42.62
N ILE A 99 16.53 -18.13 41.90
CA ILE A 99 15.26 -18.75 42.33
C ILE A 99 15.42 -20.28 42.39
N ALA A 100 16.05 -20.88 41.37
CA ALA A 100 16.34 -22.31 41.37
C ALA A 100 17.25 -22.72 42.54
N ALA A 101 18.30 -21.95 42.81
CA ALA A 101 19.19 -22.18 43.95
C ALA A 101 18.46 -22.04 45.30
N LYS A 102 17.60 -21.03 45.46
CA LYS A 102 16.77 -20.86 46.68
C LYS A 102 15.80 -22.02 46.91
N ILE A 103 15.20 -22.54 45.84
CA ILE A 103 14.31 -23.70 45.91
C ILE A 103 15.10 -24.95 46.33
N ILE A 104 16.30 -25.16 45.79
CA ILE A 104 17.17 -26.30 46.16
C ILE A 104 17.56 -26.22 47.64
N THR A 105 17.99 -25.05 48.12
CA THR A 105 18.40 -24.87 49.53
C THR A 105 17.24 -24.99 50.52
N HIS A 106 15.99 -24.76 50.10
CA HIS A 106 14.84 -24.92 51.00
C HIS A 106 14.51 -26.39 51.28
N TRP A 107 14.97 -27.32 50.43
CA TRP A 107 14.71 -28.76 50.57
C TRP A 107 15.83 -29.56 51.25
N GLU A 108 16.96 -28.93 51.57
CA GLU A 108 18.04 -29.56 52.35
C GLU A 108 17.82 -29.33 53.85
N ARG A 109 16.87 -30.08 54.42
CA ARG A 109 16.83 -30.32 55.86
C ARG A 109 17.88 -31.41 56.17
N PRO A 110 18.72 -31.28 57.21
CA PRO A 110 19.67 -32.32 57.55
C PRO A 110 18.89 -33.58 57.95
N ALA A 111 19.11 -34.66 57.21
CA ALA A 111 18.68 -35.98 57.63
C ALA A 111 19.43 -36.32 58.92
N GLY A 112 18.68 -36.50 60.01
CA GLY A 112 19.18 -37.23 61.16
C GLY A 112 19.60 -38.62 60.72
N ASP A 113 20.69 -39.07 61.32
CA ASP A 113 21.21 -40.42 61.46
C ASP A 113 20.12 -41.49 61.57
N GLY A 114 19.56 -41.85 60.41
CA GLY A 114 18.62 -42.94 60.24
C GLY A 114 18.87 -43.55 58.87
N GLU A 115 19.53 -44.70 58.89
CA GLU A 115 19.79 -45.53 57.71
C GLU A 115 18.46 -45.88 57.03
N MET A 116 18.17 -45.22 55.90
CA MET A 116 16.97 -45.44 55.09
C MET A 116 17.34 -46.09 53.77
N PRO A 117 16.56 -47.07 53.30
CA PRO A 117 16.91 -47.92 52.17
C PRO A 117 16.93 -47.13 50.86
N VAL A 118 17.82 -47.55 49.96
CA VAL A 118 18.19 -46.96 48.66
C VAL A 118 17.02 -46.80 47.65
N ALA A 119 15.77 -47.06 48.06
CA ALA A 119 14.58 -47.01 47.20
C ALA A 119 14.07 -45.58 46.89
N GLY A 120 14.58 -44.54 47.55
CA GLY A 120 14.08 -43.16 47.38
C GLY A 120 14.64 -42.39 46.17
N ARG A 121 15.72 -42.86 45.52
CA ARG A 121 16.38 -42.12 44.42
C ARG A 121 15.73 -42.29 43.04
N LEU A 122 14.72 -43.15 42.91
CA LEU A 122 14.00 -43.36 41.65
C LEU A 122 12.69 -42.55 41.52
N ALA A 123 12.23 -41.89 42.59
CA ALA A 123 10.89 -41.28 42.63
C ALA A 123 10.76 -39.93 41.91
N PHE A 124 11.84 -39.37 41.34
CA PHE A 124 11.77 -38.21 40.41
C PHE A 124 11.84 -38.61 38.93
N ALA A 125 11.98 -39.91 38.62
CA ALA A 125 12.02 -40.41 37.25
C ALA A 125 10.64 -40.89 36.73
N GLY A 126 9.55 -40.57 37.46
CA GLY A 126 8.19 -40.70 36.94
C GLY A 126 7.74 -39.37 36.39
N ALA A 127 7.94 -39.12 35.09
CA ALA A 127 7.16 -38.11 34.39
C ALA A 127 5.68 -38.31 34.78
N SER A 128 4.97 -37.26 35.21
CA SER A 128 3.57 -37.42 35.64
C SER A 128 2.77 -38.13 34.53
N GLN A 129 1.74 -38.89 34.88
CA GLN A 129 0.90 -39.53 33.85
C GLN A 129 0.20 -38.51 32.92
N GLN A 130 0.24 -37.21 33.26
CA GLN A 130 -0.21 -36.11 32.41
C GLN A 130 0.94 -35.41 31.66
N ALA A 131 2.19 -35.79 31.87
CA ALA A 131 3.33 -35.27 31.13
C ALA A 131 3.29 -35.83 29.71
N VAL A 132 3.00 -34.98 28.74
CA VAL A 132 3.12 -35.32 27.32
C VAL A 132 4.60 -35.64 27.07
N ALA A 133 4.92 -36.93 26.91
CA ALA A 133 6.30 -37.44 26.77
C ALA A 133 7.05 -36.89 25.55
N VAL A 134 6.34 -36.23 24.63
CA VAL A 134 6.89 -35.65 23.42
C VAL A 134 6.38 -34.22 23.27
N THR A 135 7.26 -33.25 23.51
CA THR A 135 7.00 -31.88 23.03
C THR A 135 6.84 -31.96 21.52
N LEU A 136 5.69 -31.55 20.97
CA LEU A 136 5.54 -31.39 19.53
C LEU A 136 6.51 -30.30 19.04
N ARG A 137 7.74 -30.70 18.69
CA ARG A 137 8.71 -29.80 18.06
C ARG A 137 8.12 -29.37 16.71
N PRO A 138 8.10 -28.07 16.38
CA PRO A 138 7.66 -27.63 15.07
C PRO A 138 8.46 -28.34 13.99
N VAL A 139 7.76 -28.98 13.04
CA VAL A 139 8.39 -29.61 11.89
C VAL A 139 9.18 -28.53 11.13
N ARG A 140 10.43 -28.85 10.74
CA ARG A 140 11.23 -27.93 9.91
C ARG A 140 10.48 -27.66 8.61
N ARG A 141 10.33 -26.39 8.20
CA ARG A 141 9.70 -26.03 6.92
C ARG A 141 10.41 -26.77 5.78
N SER A 142 9.66 -27.28 4.81
CA SER A 142 10.23 -27.93 3.64
C SER A 142 11.10 -26.95 2.84
N GLN A 143 12.18 -27.45 2.22
CA GLN A 143 13.05 -26.62 1.38
C GLN A 143 12.27 -25.99 0.23
N ALA A 144 11.29 -26.71 -0.33
CA ALA A 144 10.39 -26.18 -1.36
C ALA A 144 9.62 -24.94 -0.88
N LEU A 145 9.04 -24.97 0.32
CA LEU A 145 8.33 -23.82 0.88
C LEU A 145 9.27 -22.63 1.12
N VAL A 146 10.50 -22.89 1.56
CA VAL A 146 11.52 -21.85 1.75
C VAL A 146 11.91 -21.23 0.40
N HIS A 147 12.18 -22.05 -0.62
CA HIS A 147 12.54 -21.56 -1.96
C HIS A 147 11.41 -20.74 -2.59
N GLU A 148 10.16 -21.21 -2.49
CA GLU A 148 8.97 -20.49 -2.94
C GLU A 148 8.84 -19.12 -2.24
N ALA A 149 9.00 -19.08 -0.91
CA ALA A 149 8.95 -17.84 -0.15
C ALA A 149 10.07 -16.86 -0.55
N MET A 150 11.29 -17.36 -0.77
CA MET A 150 12.43 -16.56 -1.21
C MET A 150 12.25 -16.05 -2.64
N ALA A 151 11.69 -16.85 -3.55
CA ALA A 151 11.33 -16.42 -4.89
C ALA A 151 10.29 -15.28 -4.85
N ARG A 152 9.20 -15.45 -4.10
CA ARG A 152 8.19 -14.38 -3.90
C ARG A 152 8.80 -13.10 -3.32
N GLN A 153 9.75 -13.22 -2.41
CA GLN A 153 10.45 -12.06 -1.84
C GLN A 153 11.34 -11.36 -2.88
N ARG A 154 12.03 -12.11 -3.75
CA ARG A 154 12.81 -11.56 -4.86
C ARG A 154 11.92 -10.80 -5.85
N GLU A 155 10.78 -11.37 -6.23
CA GLU A 155 9.82 -10.70 -7.13
C GLU A 155 9.27 -9.40 -6.54
N ARG A 156 8.92 -9.39 -5.24
CA ARG A 156 8.50 -8.14 -4.55
C ARG A 156 9.60 -7.08 -4.54
N ARG A 157 10.86 -7.49 -4.39
CA ARG A 157 12.00 -6.56 -4.46
C ARG A 157 12.18 -5.99 -5.87
N ARG A 158 11.97 -6.79 -6.92
CA ARG A 158 12.03 -6.32 -8.31
C ARG A 158 10.97 -5.28 -8.62
N GLY A 159 9.74 -5.49 -8.14
CA GLY A 159 8.65 -4.54 -8.31
C GLY A 159 8.63 -3.38 -7.31
N ALA A 160 9.66 -3.22 -6.47
CA ALA A 160 9.70 -2.20 -5.44
C ALA A 160 10.02 -0.82 -6.02
N ILE A 161 9.27 0.18 -5.61
CA ILE A 161 9.48 1.59 -5.99
C ILE A 161 9.58 2.47 -4.74
N CYS A 162 10.06 3.70 -4.91
CA CYS A 162 10.16 4.69 -3.83
C CYS A 162 11.02 4.28 -2.62
N GLY A 163 11.94 3.31 -2.80
CA GLY A 163 12.81 2.79 -1.76
C GLY A 163 12.12 1.88 -0.74
N ASP A 164 10.89 1.42 -1.00
CA ASP A 164 10.11 0.61 -0.06
C ASP A 164 9.55 -0.66 -0.75
N PRO A 165 9.97 -1.88 -0.33
CA PRO A 165 9.48 -3.13 -0.90
C PRO A 165 7.98 -3.38 -0.73
N ALA A 166 7.31 -2.66 0.15
CA ALA A 166 5.85 -2.74 0.29
C ALA A 166 5.12 -1.84 -0.70
N ILE A 167 5.80 -0.91 -1.38
CA ILE A 167 5.22 -0.11 -2.46
C ILE A 167 5.63 -0.76 -3.77
N GLN A 168 4.64 -1.19 -4.53
CA GLN A 168 4.83 -2.00 -5.71
C GLN A 168 4.34 -1.26 -6.94
N GLY A 169 5.12 -1.29 -8.03
CA GLY A 169 4.81 -0.56 -9.24
C GLY A 169 6.01 -0.45 -10.19
N GLU A 170 6.02 0.62 -10.98
CA GLU A 170 7.05 0.94 -11.96
C GLU A 170 7.50 2.39 -11.81
N ALA A 171 8.78 2.66 -12.07
CA ALA A 171 9.28 4.02 -12.20
C ALA A 171 8.87 4.57 -13.58
N VAL A 172 8.41 5.83 -13.61
CA VAL A 172 7.98 6.50 -14.86
C VAL A 172 8.89 7.69 -15.18
N GLY A 173 9.33 8.45 -14.17
CA GLY A 173 10.14 9.65 -14.37
C GLY A 173 9.28 10.87 -14.70
N TYR A 174 9.77 11.76 -15.56
CA TYR A 174 9.11 13.03 -15.84
C TYR A 174 7.79 12.85 -16.59
N VAL A 175 6.74 13.51 -16.09
CA VAL A 175 5.41 13.59 -16.70
C VAL A 175 5.09 15.06 -16.97
N PRO A 176 5.02 15.49 -18.25
CA PRO A 176 4.76 16.89 -18.58
C PRO A 176 3.32 17.29 -18.26
N GLY A 177 3.14 18.53 -17.82
CA GLY A 177 1.83 19.15 -17.65
C GLY A 177 1.35 19.87 -18.90
N ARG A 178 0.04 19.81 -19.18
CA ARG A 178 -0.58 20.55 -20.30
C ARG A 178 -0.87 22.02 -19.98
N ILE A 179 -0.91 22.38 -18.70
CA ILE A 179 -1.04 23.76 -18.21
C ILE A 179 0.08 24.06 -17.21
N PRO A 180 0.43 25.35 -16.99
CA PRO A 180 1.43 25.73 -16.00
C PRO A 180 1.13 25.13 -14.63
N ALA A 181 2.18 24.67 -13.93
CA ALA A 181 2.13 24.00 -12.63
C ALA A 181 1.48 22.60 -12.59
N CYS A 182 1.11 22.02 -13.73
CA CYS A 182 0.93 20.57 -13.84
C CYS A 182 2.26 19.87 -14.12
N GLY A 183 2.32 18.58 -13.78
CA GLY A 183 3.43 17.69 -14.08
C GLY A 183 3.92 16.96 -12.84
N ILE A 184 4.79 15.98 -13.05
CA ILE A 184 5.44 15.23 -11.97
C ILE A 184 6.88 15.01 -12.41
N ASP A 185 7.85 15.39 -11.56
CA ASP A 185 9.27 15.26 -11.93
C ASP A 185 9.75 13.81 -11.87
N ASP A 186 9.45 13.12 -10.76
CA ASP A 186 9.84 11.72 -10.52
C ASP A 186 8.59 10.86 -10.30
N ALA A 187 7.79 10.67 -11.35
CA ALA A 187 6.56 9.91 -11.25
C ALA A 187 6.84 8.41 -11.08
N VAL A 188 5.92 7.78 -10.34
CA VAL A 188 5.80 6.33 -10.24
C VAL A 188 4.38 5.90 -10.58
N ARG A 189 4.26 4.71 -11.14
CA ARG A 189 2.99 4.06 -11.42
C ARG A 189 2.78 2.97 -10.38
N VAL A 190 2.01 3.29 -9.33
CA VAL A 190 1.79 2.41 -8.18
C VAL A 190 0.69 1.39 -8.51
N ARG A 191 0.97 0.08 -8.38
CA ARG A 191 -0.03 -0.99 -8.52
C ARG A 191 -0.55 -1.53 -7.19
N ALA A 192 0.26 -1.48 -6.13
CA ALA A 192 -0.13 -1.97 -4.81
C ALA A 192 0.69 -1.33 -3.68
N VAL A 193 0.10 -1.22 -2.50
CA VAL A 193 0.78 -0.80 -1.27
C VAL A 193 0.51 -1.79 -0.13
N SER A 194 1.56 -2.23 0.54
CA SER A 194 1.50 -3.17 1.67
C SER A 194 0.63 -4.40 1.41
N GLY A 195 0.69 -4.94 0.19
CA GLY A 195 -0.07 -6.12 -0.25
C GLY A 195 -1.54 -5.86 -0.59
N VAL A 196 -2.00 -4.61 -0.57
CA VAL A 196 -3.32 -4.19 -1.04
C VAL A 196 -3.19 -3.67 -2.47
N ALA A 197 -3.94 -4.28 -3.40
CA ALA A 197 -3.93 -3.86 -4.80
C ALA A 197 -4.67 -2.54 -5.01
N LEU A 198 -4.30 -1.79 -6.04
CA LEU A 198 -5.10 -0.70 -6.58
C LEU A 198 -5.86 -1.21 -7.80
N SER A 199 -7.13 -0.86 -7.94
CA SER A 199 -7.97 -1.32 -9.06
C SER A 199 -7.48 -0.86 -10.43
N GLN A 200 -6.71 0.22 -10.45
CA GLN A 200 -5.94 0.71 -11.58
C GLN A 200 -4.62 1.27 -11.04
N GLN A 201 -3.58 1.24 -11.86
CA GLN A 201 -2.29 1.73 -11.41
C GLN A 201 -2.32 3.27 -11.33
N ALA A 202 -1.95 3.83 -10.18
CA ALA A 202 -2.02 5.26 -9.91
C ALA A 202 -0.69 5.95 -10.27
N LEU A 203 -0.75 6.97 -11.13
CA LEU A 203 0.41 7.80 -11.45
C LEU A 203 0.52 8.93 -10.41
N VAL A 204 1.55 8.89 -9.57
CA VAL A 204 1.77 9.83 -8.45
C VAL A 204 3.26 10.02 -8.18
N ASP A 205 3.61 10.98 -7.33
CA ASP A 205 4.97 11.06 -6.78
C ASP A 205 5.20 10.03 -5.65
N CYS A 206 6.48 9.81 -5.31
CA CYS A 206 6.83 8.90 -4.23
C CYS A 206 6.41 9.38 -2.83
N GLY A 207 6.20 10.69 -2.62
CA GLY A 207 5.71 11.24 -1.37
C GLY A 207 4.29 10.75 -1.06
N THR A 208 3.41 10.84 -2.06
CA THR A 208 2.02 10.39 -2.05
C THR A 208 1.93 8.87 -2.00
N ALA A 209 2.77 8.14 -2.75
CA ALA A 209 2.83 6.68 -2.66
C ALA A 209 3.14 6.21 -1.21
N ARG A 210 4.12 6.85 -0.55
CA ARG A 210 4.45 6.58 0.85
C ARG A 210 3.33 6.99 1.82
N ALA A 211 2.64 8.10 1.57
CA ALA A 211 1.49 8.52 2.38
C ALA A 211 0.33 7.51 2.28
N LEU A 212 0.00 7.06 1.07
CA LEU A 212 -1.00 6.03 0.82
C LEU A 212 -0.65 4.72 1.54
N LYS A 213 0.60 4.25 1.44
CA LYS A 213 1.07 3.09 2.20
C LYS A 213 0.89 3.27 3.71
N ARG A 214 1.31 4.42 4.26
CA ARG A 214 1.15 4.70 5.70
C ARG A 214 -0.30 4.66 6.13
N TRP A 215 -1.20 5.25 5.35
CA TRP A 215 -2.64 5.19 5.63
C TRP A 215 -3.17 3.76 5.55
N VAL A 216 -2.76 2.98 4.55
CA VAL A 216 -3.15 1.58 4.44
C VAL A 216 -2.74 0.78 5.67
N ASP A 217 -1.51 0.96 6.16
CA ASP A 217 -0.99 0.19 7.29
C ASP A 217 -1.53 0.67 8.65
N ARG A 218 -1.65 1.98 8.86
CA ARG A 218 -1.96 2.56 10.18
C ARG A 218 -3.42 2.98 10.34
N GLY A 219 -4.14 3.18 9.25
CA GLY A 219 -5.52 3.66 9.25
C GLY A 219 -6.49 2.61 8.72
N LEU A 220 -6.36 2.27 7.44
CA LEU A 220 -7.32 1.44 6.74
C LEU A 220 -7.38 0.00 7.28
N LYS A 221 -6.25 -0.72 7.30
CA LYS A 221 -6.23 -2.12 7.76
C LYS A 221 -6.72 -2.24 9.21
N PRO A 222 -6.30 -1.39 10.16
CA PRO A 222 -6.87 -1.40 11.51
C PRO A 222 -8.38 -1.10 11.54
N ALA A 223 -8.85 -0.14 10.74
CA ALA A 223 -10.27 0.22 10.72
C ALA A 223 -11.18 -0.92 10.21
N VAL A 224 -10.71 -1.67 9.21
CA VAL A 224 -11.37 -2.86 8.66
C VAL A 224 -11.22 -4.07 9.57
N GLY A 225 -10.05 -4.22 10.20
CA GLY A 225 -9.75 -5.34 11.09
C GLY A 225 -9.91 -6.69 10.39
N ARG A 226 -10.79 -7.53 10.93
CA ARG A 226 -11.08 -8.88 10.41
C ARG A 226 -12.31 -8.93 9.48
N ALA A 227 -13.03 -7.83 9.30
CA ALA A 227 -14.21 -7.79 8.45
C ALA A 227 -13.87 -8.31 7.05
N GLY A 228 -14.69 -9.22 6.52
CA GLY A 228 -14.53 -9.83 5.19
C GLY A 228 -13.14 -10.40 4.89
N GLY A 229 -12.40 -10.86 5.91
CA GLY A 229 -11.04 -11.38 5.75
C GLY A 229 -9.96 -10.30 5.56
N GLY A 230 -10.30 -9.02 5.74
CA GLY A 230 -9.42 -7.87 5.60
C GLY A 230 -9.45 -7.26 4.19
N VAL A 231 -8.61 -6.23 4.01
CA VAL A 231 -8.54 -5.46 2.76
C VAL A 231 -7.88 -6.28 1.66
N ALA A 232 -8.53 -6.35 0.49
CA ALA A 232 -7.97 -6.95 -0.72
C ALA A 232 -7.49 -5.87 -1.70
N GLU A 233 -8.30 -4.83 -1.93
CA GLU A 233 -8.06 -3.83 -2.97
C GLU A 233 -8.69 -2.49 -2.63
N LEU A 234 -8.08 -1.41 -3.12
CA LEU A 234 -8.62 -0.07 -3.14
C LEU A 234 -9.13 0.27 -4.54
N ARG A 235 -10.37 0.73 -4.64
CA ARG A 235 -10.91 1.27 -5.88
C ARG A 235 -10.47 2.72 -6.03
N VAL A 236 -9.59 2.97 -7.00
CA VAL A 236 -9.05 4.30 -7.30
C VAL A 236 -10.01 4.99 -8.27
N ALA A 237 -10.61 6.10 -7.83
CA ALA A 237 -11.50 6.94 -8.63
C ALA A 237 -10.69 7.90 -9.51
N ALA A 238 -9.64 8.50 -8.95
CA ALA A 238 -8.74 9.39 -9.67
C ALA A 238 -7.32 9.34 -9.09
N HIS A 239 -6.37 9.64 -9.97
CA HIS A 239 -4.96 9.88 -9.68
C HIS A 239 -4.54 11.07 -10.55
N TYR A 240 -3.35 11.08 -11.16
CA TYR A 240 -2.90 12.21 -11.98
C TYR A 240 -3.94 12.68 -13.02
N ILE A 241 -4.42 13.91 -12.85
CA ILE A 241 -5.30 14.61 -13.80
C ILE A 241 -4.88 16.08 -13.82
N CYS A 242 -4.37 16.53 -14.96
CA CYS A 242 -3.94 17.91 -15.13
C CYS A 242 -5.14 18.86 -15.36
N ARG A 243 -5.58 19.52 -14.29
CA ARG A 243 -6.68 20.52 -14.30
C ARG A 243 -6.62 21.47 -13.09
N THR A 244 -7.37 22.57 -13.18
CA THR A 244 -7.63 23.45 -12.02
C THR A 244 -8.56 22.80 -11.00
N ARG A 245 -8.49 23.27 -9.75
CA ARG A 245 -9.38 22.84 -8.66
C ARG A 245 -10.84 23.10 -9.03
N ASN A 246 -11.71 22.13 -8.77
CA ASN A 246 -13.16 22.19 -9.00
C ASN A 246 -13.57 22.60 -10.43
N HIS A 247 -12.68 22.41 -11.42
CA HIS A 247 -12.87 22.83 -12.81
C HIS A 247 -13.17 24.33 -12.96
N GLN A 248 -12.71 25.15 -12.01
CA GLN A 248 -12.95 26.59 -12.03
C GLN A 248 -11.85 27.28 -12.85
N PRO A 249 -12.17 28.04 -13.90
CA PRO A 249 -11.19 28.84 -14.64
C PRO A 249 -10.45 29.81 -13.71
N GLY A 250 -9.14 29.96 -13.88
CA GLY A 250 -8.30 30.83 -13.06
C GLY A 250 -8.01 30.33 -11.64
N ALA A 251 -8.62 29.23 -11.19
CA ALA A 251 -8.30 28.64 -9.89
C ALA A 251 -6.92 27.97 -9.90
N LYS A 252 -6.37 27.76 -8.69
CA LYS A 252 -5.12 27.01 -8.50
C LYS A 252 -5.21 25.62 -9.12
N VAL A 253 -4.09 25.11 -9.64
CA VAL A 253 -3.97 23.72 -10.09
C VAL A 253 -4.25 22.76 -8.93
N SER A 254 -4.99 21.68 -9.24
CA SER A 254 -5.28 20.61 -8.29
C SER A 254 -4.00 19.87 -7.90
N GLU A 255 -3.93 19.31 -6.68
CA GLU A 255 -2.81 18.44 -6.32
C GLU A 255 -2.79 17.16 -7.18
N HIS A 256 -3.94 16.74 -7.75
CA HIS A 256 -3.98 15.72 -8.79
C HIS A 256 -3.12 16.08 -10.00
N GLY A 257 -3.13 17.35 -10.42
CA GLY A 257 -2.31 17.83 -11.55
C GLY A 257 -0.82 17.86 -11.27
N LYS A 258 -0.42 17.71 -10.00
CA LYS A 258 0.97 17.64 -9.53
C LYS A 258 1.41 16.22 -9.19
N GLY A 259 0.55 15.22 -9.40
CA GLY A 259 0.80 13.84 -8.95
C GLY A 259 0.77 13.66 -7.43
N ARG A 260 0.16 14.60 -6.70
CA ARG A 260 0.21 14.69 -5.24
C ARG A 260 -1.10 14.33 -4.54
N ALA A 261 -2.06 13.80 -5.27
CA ALA A 261 -3.36 13.38 -4.75
C ALA A 261 -3.79 12.01 -5.27
N ILE A 262 -4.71 11.38 -4.55
CA ILE A 262 -5.38 10.15 -4.92
C ILE A 262 -6.82 10.14 -4.37
N ASP A 263 -7.76 9.69 -5.19
CA ASP A 263 -9.17 9.57 -4.83
C ASP A 263 -9.56 8.10 -4.72
N ILE A 264 -10.13 7.70 -3.59
CA ILE A 264 -10.54 6.32 -3.30
C ILE A 264 -12.06 6.25 -3.17
N SER A 265 -12.74 5.54 -4.07
CA SER A 265 -14.21 5.42 -4.08
C SER A 265 -14.74 4.19 -3.37
N ALA A 266 -13.92 3.15 -3.16
CA ALA A 266 -14.34 1.97 -2.43
C ALA A 266 -13.16 1.15 -1.88
N ILE A 267 -13.48 0.31 -0.88
CA ILE A 267 -12.57 -0.69 -0.32
C ILE A 267 -13.18 -2.06 -0.57
N ARG A 268 -12.48 -2.92 -1.31
CA ARG A 268 -12.88 -4.31 -1.53
C ARG A 268 -12.20 -5.23 -0.53
N LEU A 269 -12.99 -6.06 0.12
CA LEU A 269 -12.54 -7.05 1.09
C LEU A 269 -12.25 -8.40 0.43
N ARG A 270 -11.61 -9.31 1.16
CA ARG A 270 -11.21 -10.63 0.64
C ARG A 270 -12.39 -11.57 0.39
N ASP A 271 -13.49 -11.41 1.12
CA ASP A 271 -14.75 -12.13 0.89
C ASP A 271 -15.56 -11.61 -0.32
N GLY A 272 -15.08 -10.55 -0.99
CA GLY A 272 -15.76 -9.92 -2.11
C GLY A 272 -16.64 -8.73 -1.74
N THR A 273 -16.87 -8.46 -0.45
CA THR A 273 -17.62 -7.29 0.01
C THR A 273 -16.98 -6.01 -0.54
N ASN A 274 -17.78 -5.14 -1.14
CA ASN A 274 -17.33 -3.85 -1.69
C ASN A 274 -17.94 -2.70 -0.89
N MET A 275 -17.13 -2.06 -0.05
CA MET A 275 -17.53 -0.90 0.74
C MET A 275 -17.34 0.37 -0.09
N THR A 276 -18.36 0.79 -0.83
CA THR A 276 -18.32 2.06 -1.58
C THR A 276 -18.43 3.24 -0.62
N VAL A 277 -17.77 4.35 -0.93
CA VAL A 277 -17.87 5.57 -0.13
C VAL A 277 -19.28 6.14 -0.25
N LEU A 278 -19.81 6.25 -1.48
CA LEU A 278 -21.16 6.79 -1.75
C LEU A 278 -22.26 6.07 -0.94
N GLY A 279 -22.32 4.74 -1.01
CA GLY A 279 -23.35 3.95 -0.34
C GLY A 279 -22.99 3.57 1.10
N GLY A 280 -21.72 3.30 1.36
CA GLY A 280 -21.26 2.80 2.64
C GLY A 280 -21.14 3.87 3.73
N TRP A 281 -20.83 5.12 3.39
CA TRP A 281 -20.53 6.18 4.38
C TRP A 281 -21.65 6.42 5.40
N ARG A 282 -22.89 6.43 4.91
CA ARG A 282 -24.10 6.66 5.72
C ARG A 282 -24.77 5.35 6.15
N SER A 283 -24.26 4.20 5.72
CA SER A 283 -24.80 2.90 6.14
C SER A 283 -24.45 2.60 7.60
N ALA A 284 -25.33 1.91 8.30
CA ALA A 284 -25.09 1.46 9.68
C ALA A 284 -23.91 0.48 9.77
N ASN A 285 -23.78 -0.41 8.79
CA ASN A 285 -22.82 -1.53 8.83
C ASN A 285 -21.41 -1.12 8.38
N GLN A 286 -21.29 -0.33 7.30
CA GLN A 286 -19.98 0.04 6.73
C GLN A 286 -19.52 1.43 7.19
N GLY A 287 -20.45 2.33 7.52
CA GLY A 287 -20.17 3.71 7.88
C GLY A 287 -19.16 3.86 9.02
N PRO A 288 -19.27 3.12 10.13
CA PRO A 288 -18.27 3.18 11.20
C PRO A 288 -16.86 2.79 10.75
N ILE A 289 -16.72 1.78 9.89
CA ILE A 289 -15.42 1.34 9.35
C ILE A 289 -14.84 2.44 8.45
N LEU A 290 -15.64 2.94 7.51
CA LEU A 290 -15.24 3.98 6.56
C LEU A 290 -14.85 5.28 7.27
N LYS A 291 -15.63 5.72 8.25
CA LYS A 291 -15.34 6.92 9.05
C LYS A 291 -14.07 6.77 9.88
N ARG A 292 -13.79 5.59 10.45
CA ARG A 292 -12.51 5.33 11.14
C ARG A 292 -11.32 5.38 10.17
N ALA A 293 -11.44 4.72 9.02
CA ALA A 293 -10.39 4.73 8.00
C ALA A 293 -10.12 6.15 7.50
N TYR A 294 -11.17 6.92 7.23
CA TYR A 294 -11.11 8.32 6.82
C TYR A 294 -10.41 9.20 7.87
N ARG A 295 -10.85 9.15 9.15
CA ARG A 295 -10.24 9.96 10.22
C ARG A 295 -8.74 9.68 10.39
N ALA A 296 -8.33 8.43 10.22
CA ALA A 296 -6.93 8.03 10.32
C ALA A 296 -6.05 8.52 9.15
N ALA A 297 -6.63 9.01 8.04
CA ALA A 297 -5.89 9.66 6.96
C ALA A 297 -5.45 11.09 7.34
N CYS A 298 -6.19 11.76 8.23
CA CYS A 298 -5.83 13.08 8.72
C CYS A 298 -4.46 13.06 9.42
N GLY A 299 -3.58 14.00 9.08
CA GLY A 299 -2.20 14.04 9.59
C GLY A 299 -1.20 13.17 8.81
N ILE A 300 -1.65 12.09 8.15
CA ILE A 300 -0.82 11.37 7.17
C ILE A 300 -0.77 12.15 5.85
N PHE A 301 -1.91 12.68 5.47
CA PHE A 301 -2.10 13.56 4.32
C PHE A 301 -2.22 15.01 4.79
N GLY A 302 -1.89 15.92 3.87
CA GLY A 302 -2.03 17.35 4.06
C GLY A 302 -3.47 17.80 3.92
N THR A 303 -4.20 17.22 2.98
CA THR A 303 -5.64 17.43 2.80
C THR A 303 -6.36 16.09 2.86
N THR A 304 -7.48 16.05 3.56
CA THR A 304 -8.35 14.88 3.67
C THR A 304 -9.78 15.36 3.56
N LEU A 305 -10.47 14.96 2.49
CA LEU A 305 -11.86 15.31 2.19
C LEU A 305 -12.68 14.05 1.94
N GLY A 306 -13.93 14.07 2.34
CA GLY A 306 -14.87 12.97 2.21
C GLY A 306 -16.33 13.45 2.11
N PRO A 307 -17.31 12.56 2.30
CA PRO A 307 -18.70 12.87 1.95
C PRO A 307 -19.40 13.97 2.74
N ASP A 308 -18.79 14.41 3.84
CA ASP A 308 -19.31 15.49 4.68
C ASP A 308 -18.57 16.82 4.44
N SER A 309 -17.53 16.86 3.58
CA SER A 309 -16.80 18.11 3.27
C SER A 309 -17.60 19.03 2.35
N ASP A 310 -18.03 18.52 1.19
CA ASP A 310 -18.79 19.24 0.18
C ASP A 310 -19.46 18.29 -0.83
N ARG A 311 -20.18 18.85 -1.81
CA ARG A 311 -20.90 18.10 -2.84
C ARG A 311 -20.02 17.31 -3.81
N PHE A 312 -18.74 17.68 -3.96
CA PHE A 312 -17.82 17.05 -4.92
C PHE A 312 -17.17 15.79 -4.36
N HIS A 313 -17.20 15.58 -3.03
CA HIS A 313 -16.54 14.47 -2.35
C HIS A 313 -17.53 13.43 -1.79
N GLN A 314 -18.77 13.40 -2.29
CA GLN A 314 -19.81 12.51 -1.77
C GLN A 314 -19.56 11.03 -2.04
N ASP A 315 -18.79 10.70 -3.08
CA ASP A 315 -18.60 9.34 -3.58
C ASP A 315 -17.17 8.82 -3.47
N HIS A 316 -16.25 9.60 -2.90
CA HIS A 316 -14.86 9.22 -2.72
C HIS A 316 -14.19 9.95 -1.54
N PHE A 317 -13.07 9.40 -1.08
CA PHE A 317 -12.13 10.13 -0.24
C PHE A 317 -11.06 10.77 -1.12
N HIS A 318 -10.88 12.08 -1.01
CA HIS A 318 -9.76 12.80 -1.62
C HIS A 318 -8.65 12.96 -0.59
N PHE A 319 -7.47 12.45 -0.93
CA PHE A 319 -6.28 12.55 -0.10
C PHE A 319 -5.14 13.19 -0.89
N ASP A 320 -4.55 14.25 -0.37
CA ASP A 320 -3.37 14.87 -0.99
C ASP A 320 -2.26 15.23 0.00
N THR A 321 -1.04 15.37 -0.52
CA THR A 321 0.16 15.68 0.27
C THR A 321 0.54 17.16 0.21
N ALA A 322 -0.41 18.06 -0.03
CA ALA A 322 -0.17 19.50 0.09
C ALA A 322 0.37 19.84 1.49
N ARG A 323 1.17 20.91 1.59
CA ARG A 323 1.71 21.36 2.88
C ARG A 323 1.14 22.73 3.20
N TYR A 324 0.54 22.85 4.38
CA TYR A 324 0.00 24.09 4.91
C TYR A 324 0.75 24.50 6.18
N ARG A 325 0.85 25.80 6.44
CA ARG A 325 1.48 26.31 7.68
C ARG A 325 0.68 25.97 8.94
N SER A 326 -0.62 25.79 8.80
CA SER A 326 -1.56 25.50 9.89
C SER A 326 -1.72 24.01 10.22
N GLY A 327 -0.92 23.12 9.60
CA GLY A 327 -1.10 21.66 9.71
C GLY A 327 -2.09 21.09 8.69
N SER A 328 -2.51 19.83 8.88
CA SER A 328 -3.42 19.15 7.95
C SER A 328 -4.82 19.76 7.91
N TYR A 329 -5.38 19.87 6.71
CA TYR A 329 -6.76 20.26 6.47
C TYR A 329 -7.65 19.03 6.32
N CYS A 330 -8.56 18.82 7.27
CA CYS A 330 -9.44 17.66 7.32
C CYS A 330 -10.89 18.12 7.47
N ARG A 331 -11.75 17.72 6.53
CA ARG A 331 -13.17 18.14 6.48
C ARG A 331 -14.08 16.98 6.12
#